data_AF-A0A924UF22-F1
#
_entry.id   AF-A0A924UF22-F1
#
_cell.length_a   1.000
_cell.length_b   1.000
_cell.length_c   1.000
_cell.angle_alpha   90.00
_cell.angle_beta   90.00
_cell.angle_gamma   90.00
#
_symmetry.space_group_name_H-M   'P 1'
#
loop_
_entity.id
_entity.type
_entity.pdbx_description
1 polymer ?
#
loop_
_entity_poly.entity_id
_entity_poly.type
_entity_poly.pdbx_seq_one_letter_code
_entity_poly.pdbx_strand_id
1 'polypeptide(L)' 'MKRVAILISGGGSNMLALVRDMVGDHTARPVLVASNVPNAAGLVRAADLGLAT' A
#
# COMPACT_ATOMS: atom_id res chain seq x y z
N MET A 1 -14.54 -3.51 9.27
CA MET A 1 -13.40 -2.96 8.51
C MET A 1 -12.35 -4.04 8.31
N LYS A 2 -12.08 -4.45 7.07
CA LYS A 2 -11.06 -5.47 6.77
C LYS A 2 -9.68 -4.80 6.69
N ARG A 3 -8.69 -5.32 7.42
CA ARG A 3 -7.31 -4.84 7.39
C ARG A 3 -6.57 -5.57 6.27
N VAL A 4 -5.94 -4.84 5.36
CA VAL A 4 -5.31 -5.40 4.16
C VAL A 4 -3.81 -5.11 4.19
N ALA A 5 -3.01 -6.16 4.01
CA ALA A 5 -1.60 -6.04 3.65
C ALA A 5 -1.47 -6.14 2.13
N ILE A 6 -0.67 -5.27 1.52
CA ILE A 6 -0.43 -5.26 0.08
C ILE A 6 1.03 -5.68 -0.16
N LEU A 7 1.22 -6.70 -0.99
CA LEU A 7 2.54 -7.22 -1.34
C LEU A 7 2.95 -6.69 -2.72
N ILE A 8 4.15 -6.13 -2.84
CA ILE A 8 4.67 -5.55 -4.08
C ILE A 8 6.09 -6.03 -4.39
N SER A 9 6.51 -5.88 -5.65
CA SER A 9 7.89 -6.18 -6.09
C SER A 9 8.50 -5.06 -6.95
N GLY A 10 7.84 -3.90 -7.05
CA GLY A 10 8.22 -2.86 -8.00
C GLY A 10 7.56 -1.51 -7.74
N GLY A 11 7.23 -0.77 -8.80
CA GLY A 11 6.76 0.63 -8.69
C GLY A 11 5.42 0.85 -7.97
N GLY A 12 4.64 -0.21 -7.71
CA GLY A 12 3.45 -0.13 -6.85
C GLY A 12 2.28 0.69 -7.43
N SER A 13 2.10 0.76 -8.76
CA SER A 13 0.96 1.48 -9.37
C SER A 13 -0.40 0.93 -8.91
N ASN A 14 -0.55 -0.40 -8.88
CA ASN A 14 -1.78 -1.03 -8.36
C ASN A 14 -1.97 -0.80 -6.87
N MET A 15 -0.87 -0.87 -6.09
CA MET A 15 -0.91 -0.55 -4.66
C MET A 15 -1.41 0.88 -4.44
N LEU A 16 -0.90 1.86 -5.21
CA LEU A 16 -1.31 3.26 -5.10
C LEU A 16 -2.79 3.47 -5.44
N ALA A 17 -3.30 2.78 -6.45
CA ALA A 17 -4.73 2.82 -6.79
C ALA A 17 -5.59 2.25 -5.64
N LEU A 18 -5.21 1.08 -5.09
CA LEU A 18 -5.91 0.46 -3.97
C LEU A 18 -5.90 1.34 -2.71
N VAL A 19 -4.75 1.92 -2.35
CA VAL A 19 -4.65 2.78 -1.16
C VAL A 19 -5.55 4.01 -1.28
N ARG A 20 -5.64 4.60 -2.47
CA ARG A 20 -6.52 5.75 -2.74
C ARG A 20 -8.01 5.41 -2.71
N ASP A 21 -8.36 4.21 -3.16
CA ASP A 21 -9.75 3.70 -3.13
C ASP A 21 -10.19 3.32 -1.71
N MET A 22 -9.27 2.76 -0.90
CA MET A 22 -9.53 2.27 0.45
C MET A 22 -9.65 3.38 1.53
N VAL A 23 -10.30 4.49 1.20
CA VAL A 23 -10.61 5.62 2.10
C VAL A 23 -12.13 5.76 2.30
N GLY A 24 -12.57 6.68 3.18
CA GLY A 24 -14.00 6.99 3.36
C GLY A 24 -14.85 5.75 3.71
N ASP A 25 -15.91 5.50 2.95
CA ASP A 25 -16.85 4.39 3.22
C ASP A 25 -16.37 3.03 2.70
N HIS A 26 -15.17 2.95 2.10
CA HIS A 26 -14.63 1.68 1.62
C HIS A 26 -14.52 0.65 2.76
N THR A 27 -14.88 -0.61 2.52
CA THR A 27 -14.97 -1.63 3.60
C THR A 27 -13.62 -2.15 4.11
N ALA A 28 -12.55 -1.88 3.35
CA ALA A 28 -11.17 -2.26 3.66
C ALA A 28 -10.28 -1.04 3.93
N ARG A 29 -9.21 -1.26 4.71
CA ARG A 29 -8.12 -0.31 4.95
C ARG A 29 -6.76 -0.97 4.74
N PRO A 30 -5.83 -0.34 4.01
CA PRO A 30 -4.45 -0.77 3.96
C PRO A 30 -3.82 -0.53 5.33
N VAL A 31 -3.05 -1.50 5.81
CA VAL A 31 -2.33 -1.39 7.10
C VAL A 31 -0.85 -1.70 6.99
N LEU A 32 -0.42 -2.27 5.85
CA LEU A 32 0.96 -2.65 5.58
C LEU A 32 1.18 -2.72 4.06
N VAL A 33 2.34 -2.26 3.60
CA VAL A 33 2.85 -2.51 2.26
C VAL A 33 4.21 -3.18 2.36
N ALA A 34 4.31 -4.48 2.10
CA ALA A 34 5.59 -5.20 2.17
C ALA A 34 6.14 -5.47 0.78
N SER A 35 7.46 -5.48 0.63
CA SER A 35 8.13 -5.87 -0.61
C SER A 35 9.20 -6.92 -0.41
N ASN A 36 9.34 -7.81 -1.39
CA ASN A 36 10.50 -8.68 -1.51
C ASN A 36 11.72 -8.01 -2.16
N VAL A 37 11.61 -6.73 -2.56
CA VAL A 37 12.70 -5.93 -3.13
C VAL A 37 12.97 -4.74 -2.18
N PRO A 38 14.14 -4.67 -1.50
CA PRO A 38 14.38 -3.69 -0.43
C PRO A 38 14.18 -2.22 -0.83
N ASN A 39 14.47 -1.90 -2.11
CA ASN A 39 14.42 -0.54 -2.64
C ASN A 39 13.30 -0.35 -3.68
N ALA A 40 12.22 -1.14 -3.59
CA ALA A 40 11.09 -0.98 -4.50
C ALA A 40 10.52 0.45 -4.40
N ALA A 41 10.41 1.16 -5.53
CA ALA A 41 9.86 2.52 -5.55
C ALA A 41 8.43 2.62 -4.97
N GLY A 42 7.68 1.50 -4.95
CA GLY A 42 6.38 1.45 -4.28
C GLY A 42 6.43 1.56 -2.76
N LEU A 43 7.54 1.19 -2.09
CA LEU A 43 7.70 1.37 -0.64
C LEU A 43 7.76 2.86 -0.29
N VAL A 44 8.57 3.65 -1.02
CA VAL A 44 8.65 5.10 -0.82
C VAL A 44 7.26 5.74 -0.95
N ARG A 45 6.51 5.38 -2.01
CA ARG A 45 5.15 5.88 -2.24
C ARG A 45 4.18 5.51 -1.10
N ALA A 46 4.33 4.34 -0.49
CA ALA A 46 3.49 3.91 0.61
C ALA A 46 3.85 4.65 1.91
N ALA A 47 5.14 4.82 2.19
CA ALA A 47 5.62 5.61 3.33
C ALA A 47 5.19 7.07 3.25
N ASP A 48 5.23 7.69 2.06
CA ASP A 48 4.74 9.06 1.81
C ASP A 48 3.23 9.22 2.11
N LEU A 49 2.47 8.12 2.05
CA LEU A 49 1.04 8.07 2.41
C LEU A 49 0.81 7.68 3.87
N GLY A 50 1.87 7.57 4.68
CA GLY A 50 1.81 7.22 6.10
C GLY A 50 1.53 5.74 6.37
N LEU A 51 1.72 4.86 5.39
CA LEU A 51 1.55 3.42 5.58
C LEU A 51 2.84 2.79 6.13
N ALA A 52 2.68 1.76 6.96
CA ALA A 52 3.80 0.92 7.36
C ALA A 52 4.35 0.17 6.14
N THR A 53 5.68 0.11 6.03
CA THR A 53 6.41 -0.49 4.91
C THR A 53 7.46 -1.48 5.39
#